data_AF-A0A937QL12-F1
#
_entry.id   AF-A0A937QL12-F1
#
_cell.length_a   1.000
_cell.length_b   1.000
_cell.length_c   1.000
_cell.angle_alpha   90.00
_cell.angle_beta   90.00
_cell.angle_gamma   90.00
#
_symmetry.space_group_name_H-M   'P 1'
#
loop_
_entity.id
_entity.type
_entity.pdbx_description
1 polymer ?
#
loop_
_entity_poly.entity_id
_entity_poly.type
_entity_poly.pdbx_seq_one_letter_code
_entity_poly.pdbx_strand_id
1 'polypeptide(L)'
;MVLFAAAFDEPQDCPILSAESIATMFALPETIAPDEYKRGEQYYACGWSVRDFGSGRRNTWHTGSLPGCYTFMARWSNGVNCVVLFNKRGPGFAEIDPLLWKAVKSVAAWPDHGSSAICQ
;
A
#
# COMPACT_ATOMS: atom_id res chain seq x y z
N MET A 1 -5.30 -2.04 10.69
CA MET A 1 -4.98 -1.86 9.25
C MET A 1 -3.58 -1.30 9.03
N VAL A 2 -3.16 -0.21 9.70
CA VAL A 2 -1.77 0.30 9.54
C VAL A 2 -0.72 -0.74 9.97
N LEU A 3 -0.88 -1.36 11.14
CA LEU A 3 0.01 -2.44 11.60
C LEU A 3 0.04 -3.64 10.65
N PHE A 4 -1.10 -3.99 10.05
CA PHE A 4 -1.18 -5.07 9.06
C PHE A 4 -0.40 -4.71 7.78
N ALA A 5 -0.53 -3.48 7.29
CA ALA A 5 0.26 -3.02 6.14
C ALA A 5 1.76 -3.00 6.45
N ALA A 6 2.13 -2.47 7.62
CA ALA A 6 3.52 -2.38 8.07
C ALA A 6 4.18 -3.74 8.31
N ALA A 7 3.40 -4.77 8.67
CA ALA A 7 3.91 -6.13 8.86
C ALA A 7 4.62 -6.69 7.62
N PHE A 8 4.36 -6.15 6.41
CA PHE A 8 4.99 -6.60 5.17
C PHE A 8 6.20 -5.77 4.73
N ASP A 9 6.57 -4.72 5.48
CA ASP A 9 7.69 -3.84 5.14
C ASP A 9 9.05 -4.47 5.46
N GLU A 10 9.08 -5.34 6.47
CA GLU A 10 10.24 -6.16 6.84
C GLU A 10 9.86 -7.64 6.67
N PRO A 11 9.91 -8.20 5.45
CA PRO A 11 9.39 -9.55 5.18
C PRO A 11 10.05 -10.67 5.99
N GLN A 12 11.30 -10.47 6.41
CA GLN A 12 12.04 -11.45 7.22
C GLN A 12 11.53 -11.50 8.67
N ASP A 13 11.02 -10.38 9.16
CA ASP A 13 10.53 -10.20 10.54
C ASP A 13 9.00 -10.14 10.60
N CYS A 14 8.32 -10.50 9.50
CA CYS A 14 6.86 -10.47 9.43
C CYS A 14 6.25 -11.51 10.39
N PRO A 15 5.35 -11.11 11.31
CA PRO A 15 4.77 -12.03 12.29
C PRO A 15 3.64 -12.93 11.73
N ILE A 16 3.24 -12.75 10.47
CA ILE A 16 2.04 -13.38 9.90
C ILE A 16 2.39 -14.31 8.73
N LEU A 17 3.28 -13.88 7.84
CA LEU A 17 3.63 -14.57 6.60
C LEU A 17 5.14 -14.72 6.47
N SER A 18 5.60 -15.80 5.83
CA SER A 18 7.01 -15.94 5.48
C SER A 18 7.43 -14.89 4.42
N ALA A 19 8.72 -14.56 4.39
CA ALA A 19 9.27 -13.68 3.35
C ALA A 19 8.96 -14.19 1.92
N GLU A 20 8.99 -15.51 1.70
CA GLU A 20 8.62 -16.14 0.43
C GLU A 20 7.15 -15.92 0.10
N SER A 21 6.25 -16.09 1.08
CA SER A 21 4.82 -15.85 0.89
C SER A 21 4.53 -14.39 0.54
N ILE A 22 5.25 -13.45 1.16
CA ILE A 22 5.13 -12.01 0.88
C ILE A 22 5.66 -11.69 -0.53
N ALA A 23 6.77 -12.31 -0.94
CA ALA A 23 7.29 -12.17 -2.30
C ALA A 23 6.26 -12.64 -3.33
N THR A 24 5.66 -13.81 -3.12
CA THR A 24 4.60 -14.37 -3.97
C THR A 24 3.35 -13.50 -3.98
N MET A 25 2.90 -13.02 -2.81
CA MET A 25 1.71 -12.18 -2.67
C MET A 25 1.73 -10.92 -3.56
N PHE A 26 2.92 -10.39 -3.84
CA PHE A 26 3.10 -9.17 -4.62
C PHE A 26 3.73 -9.41 -6.00
N ALA A 27 4.05 -10.65 -6.36
CA ALA A 27 4.65 -10.99 -7.64
C ALA A 27 3.68 -10.72 -8.80
N LEU A 28 4.24 -10.49 -9.99
CA LEU A 28 3.45 -10.45 -11.22
C LEU A 28 2.73 -11.80 -11.39
N PRO A 29 1.39 -11.84 -11.54
CA PRO A 29 0.67 -13.09 -11.73
C PRO A 29 1.12 -13.81 -13.00
N GLU A 30 1.16 -15.15 -12.96
CA GLU A 30 1.52 -16.00 -14.11
C GLU A 30 0.59 -15.81 -15.32
N THR A 31 -0.61 -15.27 -15.09
CA THR A 31 -1.58 -14.93 -16.15
C THR A 31 -1.18 -13.72 -16.99
N ILE A 32 -0.16 -12.97 -16.57
CA ILE A 32 0.39 -11.84 -17.32
C ILE A 32 1.78 -12.27 -17.82
N ALA A 33 1.95 -12.34 -19.13
CA ALA A 33 3.23 -12.73 -19.70
C ALA A 33 4.30 -11.66 -19.39
N PRO A 34 5.53 -12.03 -18.99
CA PRO A 34 6.56 -11.06 -18.61
C PRO A 34 6.94 -10.05 -19.70
N ASP A 35 6.78 -10.43 -20.97
CA ASP A 35 7.03 -9.58 -22.15
C ASP A 35 5.88 -8.60 -22.43
N GLU A 36 4.67 -8.89 -21.95
CA GLU A 36 3.54 -7.96 -22.00
C GLU A 36 3.59 -6.91 -20.90
N TYR A 37 4.23 -7.22 -19.76
CA TYR A 37 4.35 -6.32 -18.62
C TYR A 37 5.46 -5.28 -18.82
N LYS A 38 5.11 -3.99 -18.72
CA LYS A 38 6.12 -2.93 -18.60
C LYS A 38 6.31 -2.53 -17.15
N ARG A 39 7.58 -2.44 -16.73
CA ARG A 39 7.95 -1.97 -15.39
C ARG A 39 7.24 -0.65 -15.05
N GLY A 40 6.63 -0.60 -13.87
CA GLY A 40 5.86 0.54 -13.40
C GLY A 40 4.40 0.55 -13.84
N GLU A 41 3.97 -0.41 -14.67
CA GLU A 41 2.54 -0.66 -14.89
C GLU A 41 1.92 -1.30 -13.65
N GLN A 42 0.62 -1.07 -13.49
CA GLN A 42 -0.17 -1.64 -12.41
C GLN A 42 -0.64 -3.04 -12.79
N TYR A 43 -0.58 -3.98 -11.84
CA TYR A 43 -1.23 -5.28 -11.92
C TYR A 43 -1.94 -5.59 -10.59
N TYR A 44 -2.76 -6.64 -10.56
CA TYR A 44 -3.44 -7.10 -9.35
C TYR A 44 -2.93 -8.49 -8.96
N ALA A 45 -2.47 -8.66 -7.72
CA ALA A 45 -1.88 -9.89 -7.21
C ALA A 45 -2.36 -10.17 -5.79
N CYS A 46 -2.88 -11.37 -5.54
CA CYS A 46 -3.27 -11.88 -4.22
C CYS A 46 -4.01 -10.87 -3.31
N GLY A 47 -4.95 -10.09 -3.86
CA GLY A 47 -5.70 -9.10 -3.10
C GLY A 47 -5.15 -7.68 -3.12
N TRP A 48 -4.05 -7.42 -3.83
CA TRP A 48 -3.39 -6.12 -3.87
C TRP A 48 -3.32 -5.59 -5.30
N SER A 49 -3.60 -4.30 -5.47
CA SER A 49 -3.04 -3.56 -6.60
C SER A 49 -1.55 -3.34 -6.34
N VAL A 50 -0.73 -3.61 -7.34
CA VAL A 50 0.72 -3.54 -7.25
C VAL A 50 1.26 -2.72 -8.41
N ARG A 51 2.21 -1.85 -8.10
CA ARG A 51 3.03 -1.15 -9.09
C ARG A 51 4.50 -1.33 -8.72
N ASP A 52 5.22 -2.08 -9.53
CA ASP A 52 6.62 -2.44 -9.29
C ASP A 52 7.55 -1.61 -10.16
N PHE A 53 8.48 -0.88 -9.54
CA PHE A 53 9.48 -0.05 -10.21
C PHE A 53 10.85 -0.74 -10.32
N GLY A 54 10.95 -2.02 -9.93
CA GLY A 54 12.20 -2.76 -9.84
C GLY A 54 13.02 -2.42 -8.59
N SER A 55 14.10 -3.17 -8.36
CA SER A 55 15.04 -2.93 -7.26
C SER A 55 14.39 -2.86 -5.87
N GLY A 56 13.35 -3.66 -5.65
CA GLY A 56 12.58 -3.68 -4.39
C GLY A 56 11.65 -2.48 -4.18
N ARG A 57 11.61 -1.52 -5.11
CA ARG A 57 10.73 -0.34 -5.02
C ARG A 57 9.35 -0.67 -5.56
N ARG A 58 8.38 -0.81 -4.66
CA ARG A 58 7.01 -1.19 -5.01
C ARG A 58 6.00 -0.32 -4.27
N ASN A 59 4.93 0.06 -4.97
CA ASN A 59 3.72 0.54 -4.32
C ASN A 59 2.69 -0.59 -4.31
N THR A 60 2.05 -0.85 -3.17
CA THR A 60 0.97 -1.85 -3.04
C THR A 60 -0.22 -1.24 -2.32
N TRP A 61 -1.43 -1.38 -2.85
CA TRP A 61 -2.62 -0.81 -2.23
C TRP A 61 -3.87 -1.68 -2.42
N HIS A 62 -4.87 -1.41 -1.59
CA HIS A 62 -6.21 -1.96 -1.74
C HIS A 62 -7.25 -0.91 -1.36
N THR A 63 -8.35 -0.86 -2.12
CA THR A 63 -9.44 0.09 -1.91
C THR A 63 -10.72 -0.66 -1.60
N GLY A 64 -11.32 -0.40 -0.44
CA GLY A 64 -12.65 -0.89 -0.09
C GLY A 64 -13.73 0.09 -0.53
N SER A 65 -14.76 -0.45 -1.18
CA SER A 65 -15.80 0.33 -1.83
C SER A 65 -17.18 -0.30 -1.64
N LEU A 66 -17.81 -0.03 -0.49
CA LEU A 66 -19.17 -0.49 -0.21
C LEU A 66 -20.13 0.71 -0.14
N PRO A 67 -21.44 0.51 -0.34
CA PRO A 67 -22.42 1.57 -0.11
C PRO A 67 -22.26 2.17 1.28
N GLY A 68 -22.04 3.49 1.35
CA GLY A 68 -21.84 4.19 2.62
C GLY A 68 -20.44 4.08 3.23
N CYS A 69 -19.49 3.32 2.66
CA CYS A 69 -18.15 3.14 3.21
C CYS A 69 -17.04 3.27 2.15
N TYR A 70 -15.92 3.84 2.55
CA TYR A 70 -14.69 3.84 1.76
C TYR A 70 -13.50 3.52 2.65
N THR A 71 -12.63 2.66 2.16
CA THR A 71 -11.31 2.46 2.74
C THR A 71 -10.26 2.54 1.66
N PHE A 72 -9.11 3.08 2.01
CA PHE A 72 -7.92 3.03 1.17
C PHE A 72 -6.73 2.73 2.06
N MET A 73 -5.96 1.72 1.67
CA MET A 73 -4.73 1.31 2.35
C MET A 73 -3.65 1.22 1.29
N ALA A 74 -2.56 1.95 1.49
CA ALA A 74 -1.42 1.96 0.59
C ALA A 74 -0.11 1.79 1.37
N ARG A 75 0.81 1.11 0.73
CA ARG A 75 2.23 1.00 1.07
C ARG A 75 2.99 1.58 -0.10
N TRP A 76 3.70 2.68 0.09
CA TRP A 76 4.45 3.32 -0.98
C TRP A 76 5.94 3.00 -0.87
N SER A 77 6.61 2.97 -2.02
CA SER A 77 8.04 2.65 -2.15
C SER A 77 8.98 3.63 -1.45
N ASN A 78 8.48 4.72 -0.88
CA ASN A 78 9.22 5.64 -0.02
C ASN A 78 9.16 5.27 1.47
N GLY A 79 8.60 4.10 1.82
CA GLY A 79 8.50 3.62 3.20
C GLY A 79 7.31 4.16 3.99
N VAL A 80 6.40 4.90 3.34
CA VAL A 80 5.20 5.42 4.01
C VAL A 80 4.01 4.49 3.75
N ASN A 81 3.36 4.11 4.84
CA ASN A 81 2.06 3.45 4.81
C ASN A 81 0.96 4.43 5.18
N CYS A 82 -0.14 4.39 4.45
CA CYS A 82 -1.32 5.21 4.75
C CYS A 82 -2.57 4.34 4.77
N VAL A 83 -3.43 4.61 5.75
CA VAL A 83 -4.77 4.03 5.81
C VAL A 83 -5.76 5.14 6.12
N VAL A 84 -6.82 5.19 5.34
CA VAL A 84 -7.98 6.06 5.60
C VAL A 84 -9.25 5.23 5.59
N LEU A 85 -10.17 5.57 6.49
CA LEU A 85 -11.46 4.94 6.64
C LEU A 85 -12.52 6.03 6.74
N PHE A 86 -13.55 5.92 5.91
CA PHE A 86 -14.68 6.83 5.92
C PHE A 86 -15.97 6.03 6.02
N ASN A 87 -16.84 6.43 6.95
CA ASN A 87 -18.24 6.00 7.04
C ASN A 87 -19.12 6.79 6.05
N LYS A 88 -18.57 7.10 4.88
CA LYS A 88 -19.26 7.73 3.77
C LYS A 88 -18.67 7.24 2.45
N ARG A 89 -19.50 7.20 1.41
CA ARG A 89 -19.06 7.08 0.03
C ARG A 89 -19.83 8.05 -0.85
N GLY A 90 -19.15 8.59 -1.86
CA GLY A 90 -19.75 9.48 -2.87
C GLY A 90 -18.75 9.87 -3.97
N PRO A 91 -19.11 10.86 -4.79
CA PRO A 91 -18.19 11.47 -5.76
C PRO A 91 -16.93 12.03 -5.09
N GLY A 92 -15.81 12.06 -5.82
CA GLY A 92 -14.54 12.64 -5.36
C GLY A 92 -13.67 11.72 -4.50
N PHE A 93 -14.15 10.54 -4.07
CA PHE A 93 -13.35 9.61 -3.27
C PHE A 93 -12.16 9.01 -4.02
N ALA A 94 -12.14 9.04 -5.36
CA ALA A 94 -10.98 8.67 -6.15
C ALA A 94 -9.79 9.64 -5.96
N GLU A 95 -10.05 10.89 -5.55
CA GLU A 95 -9.03 11.92 -5.34
C GLU A 95 -8.26 11.74 -4.03
N ILE A 96 -8.72 10.86 -3.14
CA ILE A 96 -8.10 10.64 -1.83
C ILE A 96 -6.66 10.14 -1.98
N ASP A 97 -6.42 9.16 -2.85
CA ASP A 97 -5.06 8.65 -3.11
C ASP A 97 -4.10 9.75 -3.63
N PRO A 98 -4.38 10.46 -4.74
CA PRO A 98 -3.47 11.50 -5.23
C PRO A 98 -3.29 12.65 -4.23
N LEU A 99 -4.31 13.01 -3.43
CA LEU A 99 -4.18 14.02 -2.38
C LEU A 99 -3.27 13.56 -1.23
N LEU A 100 -3.44 12.32 -0.75
CA LEU A 100 -2.58 11.76 0.29
C LEU A 100 -1.13 11.64 -0.21
N TRP A 101 -0.94 11.16 -1.44
CA TRP A 101 0.38 11.08 -2.05
C TRP A 101 1.05 12.46 -2.16
N LYS A 102 0.29 13.49 -2.58
CA LYS A 102 0.78 14.87 -2.63
C LYS A 102 1.18 15.37 -1.24
N ALA A 103 0.37 15.11 -0.22
CA ALA A 103 0.67 15.50 1.16
C ALA A 103 1.96 14.83 1.66
N VAL A 104 2.10 13.51 1.46
CA VAL A 104 3.32 12.75 1.84
C VAL A 104 4.56 13.32 1.17
N LYS A 105 4.49 13.63 -0.13
CA LYS A 105 5.62 14.24 -0.86
C LYS A 105 5.98 15.65 -0.40
N SER A 106 5.10 16.34 0.31
CA SER A 106 5.36 17.69 0.84
C SER A 106 6.07 17.70 2.19
N VAL A 107 6.15 16.55 2.87
CA VAL A 107 6.85 16.42 4.15
C VAL A 107 8.36 16.38 3.91
N ALA A 108 9.06 17.43 4.34
CA ALA A 108 10.51 17.56 4.14
C ALA A 108 11.34 16.70 5.11
N ALA A 109 10.86 16.52 6.33
CA ALA A 109 11.48 15.66 7.34
C ALA A 109 10.39 15.03 8.20
N TRP A 110 10.47 13.71 8.36
CA TRP A 110 9.68 12.99 9.35
C TRP A 110 10.41 13.04 10.70
N PRO A 111 9.70 13.10 11.84
CA PRO A 111 10.33 13.08 13.15
C PRO A 111 11.09 11.76 13.37
N ASP A 112 12.27 11.83 13.99
CA ASP A 112 13.21 10.69 14.00
C ASP A 112 12.65 9.42 14.66
N HIS A 113 11.92 9.47 15.79
CA HIS A 113 11.14 8.33 16.31
C HIS A 113 10.02 8.78 17.29
N GLY A 114 8.80 8.22 17.16
CA GLY A 114 7.81 7.97 18.22
C GLY A 114 7.17 9.13 19.03
N SER A 115 6.05 9.69 18.56
CA SER A 115 4.97 10.08 19.49
C SER A 115 4.01 8.91 19.64
N SER A 116 4.31 8.02 20.60
CA SER A 116 3.29 7.20 21.24
C SER A 116 2.33 8.14 21.95
N ALA A 117 1.36 8.65 21.21
CA ALA A 117 0.24 9.38 21.77
C ALA A 117 -1.04 8.69 21.29
N ILE A 118 -1.88 8.32 22.27
CA ILE A 118 -3.27 7.82 22.19
C ILE A 118 -3.35 6.28 22.03
N CYS A 119 -3.67 5.45 23.03
CA CYS A 119 -4.16 5.63 24.41
C CYS A 119 -3.55 4.56 25.34
N GLN A 120 -3.11 4.98 26.54
CA GLN A 120 -3.30 4.19 27.76
C GLN A 120 -4.75 4.32 28.22
#